data_AF-A0A2S9FGG5-F1
#
_entry.id   AF-A0A2S9FGG5-F1
#
_cell.length_a   1.000
_cell.length_b   1.000
_cell.length_c   1.000
_cell.angle_alpha   90.00
_cell.angle_beta   90.00
_cell.angle_gamma   90.00
#
_symmetry.space_group_name_H-M   'P 1'
#
loop_
_entity.id
_entity.type
_entity.pdbx_description
1 polymer ?
#
loop_
_entity_poly.entity_id
_entity_poly.type
_entity_poly.pdbx_seq_one_letter_code
_entity_poly.pdbx_strand_id
1 'polypeptide(L)' 'NRIEAHSESTVMVGDRMDTDVVAGIEAGLETILVLTGSTTIDDVERYPFRPSRVLPSIAEAIELV' A
#
# COMPACT_ATOMS: atom_id res chain seq x y z
N ASN A 1 -2.17 -11.89 -14.99
CA ASN A 1 -3.17 -11.18 -14.19
C ASN A 1 -4.19 -12.16 -13.64
N ARG A 2 -4.04 -12.57 -12.38
CA ARG A 2 -4.88 -13.59 -11.70
C ARG A 2 -5.69 -12.99 -10.54
N ILE A 3 -5.87 -11.68 -10.54
CA ILE A 3 -6.75 -11.01 -9.58
C ILE A 3 -7.78 -10.28 -10.41
N GLU A 4 -8.97 -10.88 -10.55
CA GLU A 4 -10.18 -10.24 -11.11
C GLU A 4 -10.79 -9.28 -10.07
N ALA A 5 -9.94 -8.51 -9.40
CA ALA A 5 -10.35 -7.48 -8.48
C ALA A 5 -10.73 -6.26 -9.31
N HIS A 6 -11.99 -5.85 -9.26
CA HIS A 6 -12.34 -4.51 -9.65
C HIS A 6 -11.56 -3.55 -8.75
N SER A 7 -10.73 -2.70 -9.33
CA SER A 7 -9.86 -1.76 -8.61
C SER A 7 -10.63 -0.83 -7.67
N GLU A 8 -11.94 -0.67 -7.88
CA GLU A 8 -12.83 0.10 -7.01
C GLU A 8 -13.18 -0.58 -5.68
N SER A 9 -13.00 -1.90 -5.54
CA SER A 9 -13.38 -2.66 -4.34
C SER A 9 -12.23 -3.38 -3.64
N THR A 10 -11.00 -3.22 -4.14
CA THR A 10 -9.83 -3.94 -3.64
C THR A 10 -8.66 -3.00 -3.42
N VAL A 11 -7.98 -3.18 -2.29
CA VAL A 11 -6.80 -2.41 -1.89
C VAL A 11 -5.64 -3.36 -1.60
N MET A 12 -4.43 -2.97 -1.99
CA MET A 12 -3.19 -3.64 -1.60
C MET A 12 -2.70 -3.02 -0.29
N VAL A 13 -2.46 -3.84 0.73
CA VAL A 13 -1.87 -3.40 2.01
C VAL A 13 -0.54 -4.09 2.21
N GLY A 14 0.50 -3.34 2.56
CA GLY A 14 1.84 -3.90 2.78
C GLY A 14 2.75 -2.97 3.56
N ASP A 15 3.96 -3.46 3.85
CA ASP A 15 4.98 -2.75 4.63
C ASP A 15 6.22 -2.41 3.80
N ARG A 16 6.25 -2.79 2.52
CA ARG A 16 7.37 -2.55 1.61
C ARG A 16 6.98 -1.73 0.39
N MET A 17 7.75 -0.68 0.13
CA MET A 17 7.60 0.16 -1.07
C MET A 17 8.00 -0.56 -2.35
N ASP A 18 9.11 -1.30 -2.31
CA ASP A 18 9.75 -1.94 -3.47
C ASP A 18 9.06 -3.22 -3.97
N THR A 19 8.08 -3.70 -3.23
CA THR A 19 7.38 -4.96 -3.52
C THR A 19 5.87 -4.77 -3.41
N ASP A 20 5.33 -4.53 -2.21
CA ASP A 20 3.88 -4.45 -2.02
C ASP A 20 3.27 -3.24 -2.75
N VAL A 21 3.81 -2.04 -2.50
CA VAL A 21 3.27 -0.79 -3.07
C VAL A 21 3.45 -0.77 -4.58
N VAL A 22 4.64 -1.12 -5.10
CA VAL A 22 4.86 -1.15 -6.54
C VAL A 22 3.96 -2.18 -7.23
N ALA A 23 3.77 -3.36 -6.65
CA ALA A 23 2.89 -4.39 -7.22
C ALA A 23 1.42 -3.95 -7.21
N GLY A 24 0.98 -3.26 -6.14
CA GLY A 24 -0.38 -2.69 -6.08
C GLY A 24 -0.61 -1.63 -7.16
N ILE A 25 0.37 -0.73 -7.36
CA ILE A 25 0.30 0.30 -8.41
C ILE A 25 0.29 -0.35 -9.81
N GLU A 26 1.16 -1.33 -10.08
CA GLU A 26 1.22 -2.04 -11.36
C GLU A 26 -0.06 -2.86 -11.64
N ALA A 27 -0.73 -3.33 -10.59
CA ALA A 27 -2.02 -4.00 -10.66
C ALA A 27 -3.21 -3.01 -10.76
N GLY A 28 -2.97 -1.70 -10.66
CA GLY A 28 -4.01 -0.67 -10.70
C GLY A 28 -4.89 -0.63 -9.44
N LEU A 29 -4.38 -1.10 -8.30
CA LEU A 29 -5.07 -1.12 -7.01
C LEU A 29 -4.73 0.15 -6.20
N GLU A 30 -5.66 0.58 -5.34
CA GLU A 30 -5.32 1.50 -4.24
C GLU A 30 -4.28 0.82 -3.33
N THR A 31 -3.34 1.57 -2.77
CA THR A 31 -2.27 1.03 -1.92
C THR A 31 -2.25 1.70 -0.55
N ILE A 32 -2.14 0.88 0.50
CA ILE A 32 -1.94 1.33 1.88
C ILE A 32 -0.60 0.78 2.37
N LEU A 33 0.33 1.68 2.69
CA LEU A 33 1.56 1.33 3.38
C LEU A 33 1.34 1.39 4.89
N VAL A 34 1.69 0.33 5.63
CA VAL A 34 1.70 0.33 7.10
C VAL A 34 3.12 0.46 7.63
N LEU A 35 3.32 1.28 8.67
CA LEU A 35 4.64 1.59 9.24
C LEU A 35 5.08 0.63 10.37
N THR A 36 4.32 -0.45 10.60
CA THR A 36 4.68 -1.49 11.58
C THR A 36 5.78 -2.44 11.11
N GLY A 37 6.14 -2.40 9.83
CA GLY A 37 7.08 -3.34 9.21
C GLY A 37 8.38 -2.69 8.73
N SER A 38 8.76 -2.98 7.49
CA SER A 38 10.11 -2.76 6.96
C SER A 38 10.39 -1.33 6.50
N THR A 39 9.37 -0.65 5.97
CA THR A 39 9.51 0.72 5.44
C THR A 39 9.25 1.75 6.53
N THR A 40 10.14 2.72 6.69
CA THR A 40 9.92 3.89 7.53
C THR A 40 9.34 5.06 6.72
N ILE A 41 8.79 6.07 7.40
CA ILE A 41 8.28 7.27 6.73
C ILE A 41 9.36 7.98 5.89
N ASP A 42 10.61 8.01 6.38
CA ASP A 42 11.75 8.62 5.70
C ASP A 42 12.14 7.83 4.43
N ASP A 43 11.94 6.52 4.43
CA ASP A 43 12.20 5.69 3.25
C ASP A 43 11.22 6.02 2.11
N VAL A 44 9.96 6.34 2.43
CA VAL A 44 8.95 6.70 1.43
C VAL A 44 9.41 7.88 0.56
N GLU A 45 10.18 8.82 1.12
CA GLU A 45 10.70 9.97 0.38
C GLU A 45 11.74 9.62 -0.68
N ARG A 46 12.34 8.43 -0.59
CA ARG A 46 13.39 7.98 -1.51
C ARG A 46 12.84 7.34 -2.78
N TYR A 47 11.54 7.04 -2.82
CA TYR A 47 10.90 6.39 -3.97
C TYR A 47 10.28 7.42 -4.92
N PRO A 48 10.34 7.18 -6.25
CA PRO A 48 9.74 8.05 -7.25
C PRO A 48 8.21 7.88 -7.37
N PHE A 49 7.62 7.00 -6.57
CA PHE A 49 6.18 6.76 -6.46
C PHE A 49 5.76 6.77 -4.99
N ARG A 50 4.45 6.93 -4.74
CA ARG A 50 3.90 7.02 -3.38
C ARG A 50 2.73 6.04 -3.23
N PRO A 51 2.54 5.45 -2.05
CA PRO A 51 1.31 4.73 -1.75
C PRO A 51 0.13 5.70 -1.71
N SER A 52 -1.08 5.20 -1.91
CA SER A 52 -2.30 6.01 -1.80
C SER A 52 -2.52 6.52 -0.39
N ARG A 53 -2.17 5.72 0.63
CA ARG A 53 -2.22 6.07 2.06
C ARG A 53 -1.03 5.51 2.81
N VAL A 54 -0.66 6.18 3.90
CA VAL A 54 0.31 5.69 4.88
C VAL A 54 -0.37 5.66 6.24
N LEU A 55 -0.37 4.50 6.90
CA LEU A 55 -0.97 4.30 8.21
C LEU A 55 0.09 3.83 9.21
N PRO A 56 -0.02 4.19 10.51
CA PRO A 56 0.93 3.74 11.50
C PRO A 56 0.86 2.22 11.73
N SER A 57 -0.30 1.59 11.58
CA SER A 57 -0.52 0.14 11.67
C SER A 57 -1.70 -0.30 10.78
N ILE A 58 -1.91 -1.62 10.69
CA ILE A 58 -3.11 -2.21 10.07
C ILE A 58 -4.37 -1.94 10.89
N ALA A 59 -4.23 -1.67 12.19
CA ALA A 59 -5.36 -1.41 13.08
C ALA A 59 -6.18 -0.20 12.64
N GLU A 60 -5.53 0.83 12.10
CA GLU A 60 -6.18 2.05 11.61
C GLU A 60 -6.92 1.84 10.29
N ALA A 61 -6.67 0.72 9.58
CA ALA A 61 -7.42 0.40 8.38
C ALA A 61 -8.87 0.00 8.69
N ILE A 62 -9.20 -0.35 9.95
CA ILE A 62 -10.56 -0.67 10.38
C ILE A 62 -11.51 0.52 10.15
N GLU A 63 -11.03 1.75 10.31
CA GLU A 63 -11.82 2.98 10.10
C GLU A 63 -12.14 3.25 8.63
N LEU A 64 -11.60 2.45 7.70
CA LEU A 64 -11.81 2.59 6.26
C LEU A 64 -12.85 1.61 5.71
N VAL A 65 -13.42 0.73 6.56
CA VAL A 65 -14.37 -0.33 6.19
C VAL A 65 -15.70 -0.13 6.91
#